data_AF-A0A8X7TJX7-F1
#
_entry.id   AF-A0A8X7TJX7-F1
#
_cell.length_a   1.000
_cell.length_b   1.000
_cell.length_c   1.000
_cell.angle_alpha   90.00
_cell.angle_beta   90.00
_cell.angle_gamma   90.00
#
_symmetry.space_group_name_H-M   'P 1'
#
loop_
_entity.id
_entity.type
_entity.pdbx_description
1 polymer ?
#
loop_
_entity_poly.entity_id
_entity_poly.type
_entity_poly.pdbx_seq_one_letter_code
_entity_poly.pdbx_strand_id
1 'polypeptide(L)'
;MQGESNHRGMSLLAMAVGIKQKELVNKLIQKFPPRDFVVMLFHYDGVVDDWKQYPWNEHAIHVSVMNQTKWWFAKRFLHPDIVTEYEYIFLWDEDLGVSHFNPKRYLSIVKEEGLHISQPALDTTNSEVHHPITARRKNLKFHRRMYKTKVAEDVMTIAQSSCIGWVEMMAPVFSRKHGDNDLIHAWGLDMQLGYCAQSENQRVKEPSD
;
A
#
# COMPACT_ATOMS: atom_id res chain seq x y z
N MET A 1 37.19 6.62 7.23
CA MET A 1 36.09 6.12 8.07
C MET A 1 34.87 6.93 7.72
N GLN A 2 34.01 6.42 6.83
CA GLN A 2 32.72 7.04 6.54
C GLN A 2 31.79 6.67 7.70
N GLY A 3 31.32 7.68 8.43
CA GLY A 3 30.28 7.48 9.43
C GLY A 3 29.02 7.05 8.70
N GLU A 4 28.60 5.80 8.91
CA GLU A 4 27.25 5.39 8.57
C GLU A 4 26.29 6.25 9.40
N SER A 5 25.66 7.22 8.75
CA SER A 5 24.49 7.88 9.32
C SER A 5 23.44 6.79 9.53
N ASN A 6 23.27 6.37 10.78
CA ASN A 6 22.19 5.48 11.21
C ASN A 6 20.85 6.25 11.18
N HIS A 7 20.51 6.80 10.02
CA HIS A 7 19.17 7.32 9.76
C HIS A 7 18.28 6.11 9.54
N ARG A 8 17.64 5.68 10.63
CA ARG A 8 16.49 4.79 10.56
C ARG A 8 15.44 5.53 9.74
N GLY A 9 15.40 5.25 8.44
CA GLY A 9 14.48 5.90 7.51
C GLY A 9 13.05 5.68 7.97
N MET A 10 12.29 6.76 8.12
CA MET A 10 10.86 6.64 8.43
C MET A 10 10.11 6.09 7.23
N SER A 11 8.96 5.48 7.47
CA SER A 11 7.99 5.14 6.43
C SER A 11 6.84 6.15 6.42
N LEU A 12 6.14 6.30 5.31
CA LEU A 12 4.98 7.16 5.16
C LEU A 12 3.72 6.31 5.03
N LEU A 13 2.68 6.65 5.78
CA LEU A 13 1.30 6.21 5.54
C LEU A 13 0.50 7.38 4.97
N ALA A 14 0.21 7.33 3.68
CA ALA A 14 -0.66 8.25 2.96
C ALA A 14 -2.03 7.60 2.74
N MET A 15 -3.11 8.28 3.11
CA MET A 15 -4.47 7.73 3.02
C MET A 15 -5.46 8.72 2.44
N ALA A 16 -6.31 8.27 1.52
CA ALA A 16 -7.53 8.99 1.16
C ALA A 16 -8.60 8.74 2.22
N VAL A 17 -9.07 9.80 2.88
CA VAL A 17 -9.96 9.71 4.03
C VAL A 17 -11.17 10.64 3.92
N GLY A 18 -12.26 10.20 4.52
CA GLY A 18 -13.49 10.92 4.77
C GLY A 18 -14.01 10.61 6.16
N ILE A 19 -14.67 11.58 6.77
CA ILE A 19 -15.05 11.56 8.18
C ILE A 19 -16.01 10.41 8.53
N LYS A 20 -16.74 9.90 7.55
CA LYS A 20 -17.64 8.75 7.72
C LYS A 20 -16.91 7.46 8.10
N GLN A 21 -15.64 7.30 7.68
CA GLN A 21 -14.82 6.12 7.99
C GLN A 21 -13.82 6.35 9.12
N LYS A 22 -13.96 7.45 9.87
CA LYS A 22 -13.00 7.88 10.91
C LYS A 22 -12.62 6.79 11.93
N GLU A 23 -13.57 5.93 12.31
CA GLU A 23 -13.32 4.87 13.28
C GLU A 23 -12.42 3.76 12.70
N LEU A 24 -12.58 3.43 11.42
CA LEU A 24 -11.74 2.44 10.75
C LEU A 24 -10.33 3.00 10.52
N VAL A 25 -10.25 4.25 10.06
CA VAL A 25 -8.97 4.96 9.90
C VAL A 25 -8.22 5.08 11.22
N ASN A 26 -8.90 5.42 12.33
CA ASN A 26 -8.29 5.48 13.65
C ASN A 26 -7.74 4.11 14.08
N LYS A 27 -8.52 3.03 13.92
CA LYS A 27 -8.05 1.66 14.22
C LYS A 27 -6.82 1.28 13.41
N LEU A 28 -6.76 1.72 12.15
CA LEU A 28 -5.62 1.49 11.28
C LEU A 28 -4.39 2.26 11.74
N ILE A 29 -4.48 3.58 11.90
CA ILE A 29 -3.35 4.45 12.28
C ILE A 29 -2.72 3.98 13.60
N GLN A 30 -3.54 3.54 14.57
CA GLN A 30 -3.04 3.03 15.85
C GLN A 30 -2.14 1.77 15.73
N LYS A 31 -2.18 1.05 14.60
CA LYS A 31 -1.28 -0.08 14.34
C LYS A 31 0.12 0.36 13.89
N PHE A 32 0.26 1.59 13.40
CA PHE A 32 1.53 2.13 12.92
C PHE A 32 2.29 2.84 14.05
N PRO A 33 3.53 2.42 14.36
CA PRO A 33 4.33 3.06 15.41
C PRO A 33 4.71 4.50 15.03
N PRO A 34 4.42 5.51 15.86
CA PRO A 34 4.65 6.93 15.52
C PRO A 34 6.13 7.30 15.38
N ARG A 35 7.05 6.48 15.91
CA ARG A 35 8.51 6.67 15.74
C ARG A 35 9.05 6.11 14.43
N ASP A 36 8.29 5.22 13.79
CA ASP A 36 8.69 4.53 12.56
C ASP A 36 7.90 5.07 11.34
N PHE A 37 6.78 5.79 11.57
CA PHE A 37 5.87 6.23 10.53
C PHE A 37 5.44 7.70 10.65
N VAL A 38 5.41 8.39 9.51
CA VAL A 38 4.68 9.64 9.31
C VAL A 38 3.31 9.31 8.73
N VAL A 39 2.27 10.03 9.17
CA VAL A 39 0.90 9.86 8.67
C VAL A 39 0.51 11.10 7.86
N MET A 40 -0.03 10.89 6.67
CA MET A 40 -0.54 11.92 5.78
C MET A 40 -1.97 11.55 5.34
N LEU A 41 -2.90 12.45 5.61
CA LEU A 41 -4.33 12.25 5.35
C LEU A 41 -4.80 13.19 4.24
N PHE A 42 -5.37 12.60 3.21
CA PHE A 42 -5.96 13.26 2.06
C PHE A 42 -7.49 13.32 2.23
N HIS A 43 -7.98 14.45 2.73
CA HIS A 43 -9.40 14.68 3.03
C HIS A 43 -10.16 15.01 1.75
N TYR A 44 -10.85 14.02 1.19
CA TYR A 44 -11.63 14.19 -0.04
C TYR A 44 -12.99 14.84 0.21
N ASP A 45 -13.45 14.90 1.46
CA ASP A 45 -14.74 15.45 1.87
C ASP A 45 -14.65 16.87 2.45
N GLY A 46 -13.43 17.41 2.57
CA GLY A 46 -13.19 18.74 3.13
C GLY A 46 -13.17 18.81 4.66
N VAL A 47 -13.48 17.71 5.37
CA VAL A 47 -13.69 17.72 6.82
C VAL A 47 -12.37 17.44 7.54
N VAL A 48 -11.76 18.46 8.13
CA VAL A 48 -10.48 18.34 8.87
C VAL A 48 -10.67 18.46 10.38
N ASP A 49 -11.52 19.37 10.85
CA ASP A 49 -11.63 19.70 12.28
C ASP A 49 -12.14 18.53 13.14
N ASP A 50 -13.07 17.74 12.62
CA ASP A 50 -13.63 16.59 13.35
C ASP A 50 -12.59 15.50 13.67
N TRP A 51 -11.46 15.48 12.95
CA TRP A 51 -10.36 14.54 13.20
C TRP A 51 -9.54 14.90 14.43
N LYS A 52 -9.64 16.14 14.94
CA LYS A 52 -8.93 16.62 16.15
C LYS A 52 -9.30 15.84 17.41
N GLN A 53 -10.39 15.07 17.37
CA GLN A 53 -10.77 14.17 18.46
C GLN A 53 -9.75 13.04 18.72
N TYR A 54 -8.85 12.74 17.76
CA TYR A 54 -7.87 11.68 17.91
C TYR A 54 -6.48 12.20 18.33
N PRO A 55 -5.80 11.59 19.31
CA PRO A 55 -4.51 12.09 19.81
C PRO A 55 -3.38 12.15 18.77
N TRP A 56 -3.41 11.27 17.76
CA TRP A 56 -2.41 11.25 16.69
C TRP A 56 -2.61 12.39 15.67
N ASN A 57 -3.73 13.11 15.71
CA ASN A 57 -4.09 14.15 14.74
C ASN A 57 -3.05 15.28 14.68
N GLU A 58 -2.54 15.72 15.84
CA GLU A 58 -1.55 16.80 15.93
C GLU A 58 -0.21 16.48 15.24
N HIS A 59 0.06 15.19 14.99
CA HIS A 59 1.29 14.70 14.38
C HIS A 59 1.09 14.25 12.92
N ALA A 60 -0.15 14.30 12.42
CA ALA A 60 -0.47 13.93 11.05
C ALA A 60 -0.39 15.15 10.11
N ILE A 61 -0.02 14.91 8.86
CA ILE A 61 -0.08 15.91 7.79
C ILE A 61 -1.48 15.85 7.19
N HIS A 62 -2.18 16.98 7.16
CA HIS A 62 -3.52 17.08 6.61
C HIS A 62 -3.51 17.84 5.28
N VAL A 63 -4.03 17.21 4.23
CA VAL A 63 -4.25 17.85 2.92
C VAL A 63 -5.73 17.72 2.59
N SER A 64 -6.42 18.82 2.36
CA SER A 64 -7.88 18.83 2.16
C SER A 64 -8.25 19.49 0.84
N VAL A 65 -8.85 18.71 -0.05
CA VAL A 65 -9.40 19.19 -1.33
C VAL A 65 -10.65 18.36 -1.65
N MET A 66 -11.80 19.02 -1.72
CA MET A 66 -13.08 18.35 -1.91
C MET A 66 -13.16 17.62 -3.27
N ASN A 67 -13.83 16.47 -3.25
CA ASN A 67 -14.20 15.66 -4.42
C ASN A 67 -13.01 15.21 -5.28
N GLN A 68 -11.87 14.91 -4.65
CA GLN A 68 -10.68 14.39 -5.33
C GLN A 68 -10.42 12.92 -4.98
N THR A 69 -9.81 12.21 -5.92
CA THR A 69 -9.45 10.80 -5.75
C THR A 69 -8.12 10.63 -5.03
N LYS A 70 -7.87 9.45 -4.43
CA LYS A 70 -6.58 9.06 -3.84
C LYS A 70 -5.39 9.39 -4.75
N TRP A 71 -5.50 9.01 -6.03
CA TRP A 71 -4.46 9.23 -7.02
C TRP A 71 -4.27 10.70 -7.40
N TRP A 72 -5.34 11.50 -7.36
CA TRP A 72 -5.24 12.94 -7.59
C TRP A 72 -4.38 13.62 -6.52
N PHE A 73 -4.55 13.22 -5.25
CA PHE A 73 -3.71 13.68 -4.14
C PHE A 73 -2.29 13.16 -4.26
N ALA A 74 -2.12 11.84 -4.45
CA ALA A 74 -0.80 11.22 -4.56
C ALA A 74 0.06 11.92 -5.63
N LYS A 75 -0.49 12.15 -6.83
CA LYS A 75 0.20 12.83 -7.94
C LYS A 75 0.66 14.26 -7.59
N ARG A 76 -0.01 14.95 -6.67
CA ARG A 76 0.26 16.35 -6.32
C ARG A 76 1.09 16.53 -5.06
N PHE A 77 0.98 15.61 -4.12
CA PHE A 77 1.55 15.75 -2.78
C PHE A 77 2.61 14.69 -2.44
N LEU A 78 2.77 13.65 -3.27
CA LEU A 78 3.83 12.65 -3.16
C LEU A 78 4.87 12.85 -4.29
N HIS A 79 5.40 14.06 -4.40
CA HIS A 79 6.49 14.40 -5.34
C HIS A 79 7.77 13.62 -5.00
N PRO A 80 8.62 13.23 -5.98
CA PRO A 80 9.91 12.55 -5.75
C PRO A 80 10.68 13.08 -4.56
N ASP A 81 10.89 14.40 -4.50
CA ASP A 81 11.65 15.05 -3.43
C ASP A 81 11.08 14.84 -2.02
N ILE A 82 9.79 14.50 -1.90
CA ILE A 82 9.13 14.15 -0.64
C ILE A 82 9.27 12.65 -0.40
N VAL A 83 9.04 11.84 -1.44
CA VAL A 83 8.97 10.38 -1.31
C VAL A 83 10.35 9.73 -1.12
N THR A 84 11.42 10.35 -1.64
CA THR A 84 12.81 9.90 -1.48
C THR A 84 13.27 9.87 -0.02
N GLU A 85 12.65 10.68 0.83
CA GLU A 85 12.98 10.75 2.27
C GLU A 85 12.49 9.49 3.03
N TYR A 86 11.47 8.81 2.51
CA TYR A 86 10.86 7.66 3.17
C TYR A 86 11.46 6.33 2.68
N GLU A 87 11.56 5.34 3.58
CA GLU A 87 12.01 4.00 3.22
C GLU A 87 10.90 3.22 2.48
N TYR A 88 9.67 3.34 3.00
CA TYR A 88 8.46 2.77 2.42
C TYR A 88 7.32 3.77 2.44
N ILE A 89 6.45 3.67 1.43
CA ILE A 89 5.27 4.52 1.29
C ILE A 89 4.06 3.63 1.11
N PHE A 90 3.16 3.68 2.08
CA PHE A 90 1.86 3.05 2.08
C PHE A 90 0.86 4.06 1.52
N LEU A 91 0.19 3.74 0.41
CA LEU A 91 -0.85 4.56 -0.17
C LEU A 91 -2.19 3.82 -0.11
N TRP A 92 -2.98 4.06 0.92
CA TRP A 92 -4.09 3.19 1.30
C TRP A 92 -5.46 3.85 1.17
N ASP A 93 -6.47 3.04 0.87
CA ASP A 93 -7.89 3.40 1.02
C ASP A 93 -8.33 3.25 2.49
N GLU A 94 -9.36 4.01 2.87
CA GLU A 94 -9.88 4.09 4.24
C GLU A 94 -10.76 2.92 4.67
N ASP A 95 -11.26 2.13 3.72
CA ASP A 95 -12.24 1.05 3.92
C ASP A 95 -11.60 -0.34 4.08
N LEU A 96 -10.27 -0.39 4.22
CA LEU A 96 -9.54 -1.64 4.35
C LEU A 96 -9.63 -2.25 5.76
N GLY A 97 -10.11 -3.49 5.81
CA GLY A 97 -10.18 -4.29 7.03
C GLY A 97 -8.80 -4.68 7.53
N VAL A 98 -8.45 -4.24 8.75
CA VAL A 98 -7.08 -4.35 9.28
C VAL A 98 -6.96 -5.12 10.58
N SER A 99 -8.01 -5.83 10.99
CA SER A 99 -8.06 -6.60 12.24
C SER A 99 -6.77 -7.38 12.51
N HIS A 100 -6.26 -8.07 11.49
CA HIS A 100 -5.05 -8.90 11.58
C HIS A 100 -3.78 -8.28 10.98
N PHE A 101 -3.86 -7.09 10.40
CA PHE A 101 -2.70 -6.43 9.80
C PHE A 101 -1.67 -6.01 10.86
N ASN A 102 -0.39 -6.25 10.58
CA ASN A 102 0.74 -5.83 11.40
C ASN A 102 1.82 -5.18 10.52
N PRO A 103 2.02 -3.86 10.58
CA PRO A 103 2.92 -3.16 9.67
C PRO A 103 4.39 -3.53 9.86
N LYS A 104 4.82 -3.89 11.08
CA LYS A 104 6.20 -4.32 11.33
C LYS A 104 6.49 -5.67 10.68
N ARG A 105 5.56 -6.61 10.81
CA ARG A 105 5.68 -7.94 10.17
C ARG A 105 5.56 -7.85 8.66
N TYR A 106 4.66 -7.02 8.16
CA TYR A 106 4.56 -6.73 6.73
C TYR A 106 5.89 -6.23 6.18
N LEU A 107 6.47 -5.18 6.79
CA LEU A 107 7.74 -4.62 6.35
C LEU A 107 8.91 -5.59 6.50
N SER A 108 8.90 -6.49 7.49
CA SER A 108 9.95 -7.51 7.59
C SER A 108 9.91 -8.45 6.38
N ILE A 109 8.71 -8.90 5.97
CA ILE A 109 8.54 -9.73 4.77
C ILE A 109 8.97 -8.97 3.51
N VAL A 110 8.54 -7.72 3.36
CA VAL A 110 8.91 -6.88 2.21
C VAL A 110 10.44 -6.72 2.10
N LYS A 111 11.12 -6.46 3.22
CA LYS A 111 12.59 -6.36 3.29
C LYS A 111 13.28 -7.68 2.96
N GLU A 112 12.87 -8.77 3.61
CA GLU A 112 13.44 -10.11 3.42
C GLU A 112 13.29 -10.60 1.98
N GLU A 113 12.16 -10.29 1.34
CA GLU A 113 11.84 -10.74 -0.01
C GLU A 113 12.31 -9.76 -1.11
N GLY A 114 12.89 -8.61 -0.73
CA GLY A 114 13.38 -7.59 -1.65
C GLY A 114 12.29 -6.95 -2.51
N LEU A 115 11.08 -6.78 -1.97
CA LEU A 115 9.93 -6.28 -2.73
C LEU A 115 9.95 -4.76 -2.87
N HIS A 116 9.84 -4.29 -4.10
CA HIS A 116 9.80 -2.86 -4.42
C HIS A 116 8.38 -2.30 -4.52
N ILE A 117 7.44 -3.13 -4.96
CA ILE A 117 6.01 -2.86 -4.92
C ILE A 117 5.30 -4.09 -4.36
N SER A 118 4.42 -3.88 -3.39
CA SER A 118 3.59 -4.94 -2.78
C SER A 118 2.26 -4.37 -2.27
N GLN A 119 1.34 -5.26 -1.91
CA GLN A 119 0.11 -4.92 -1.20
C GLN A 119 -0.13 -6.01 -0.13
N PRO A 120 -0.55 -5.67 1.10
CA PRO A 120 -0.91 -6.67 2.10
C PRO A 120 -2.13 -7.47 1.65
N ALA A 121 -2.16 -8.75 2.00
CA ALA A 121 -3.33 -9.57 1.76
C ALA A 121 -4.50 -9.15 2.68
N LEU A 122 -5.68 -9.01 2.08
CA LEU A 122 -6.92 -8.64 2.75
C LEU A 122 -7.51 -9.82 3.52
N ASP A 123 -8.00 -9.52 4.72
CA ASP A 123 -8.71 -10.49 5.52
C ASP A 123 -10.10 -10.77 4.93
N THR A 124 -10.29 -11.98 4.42
CA THR A 124 -11.55 -12.44 3.81
C THR A 124 -12.69 -12.59 4.81
N THR A 125 -12.43 -12.49 6.12
CA THR A 125 -13.46 -12.67 7.14
C THR A 125 -14.25 -11.39 7.47
N ASN A 126 -13.68 -10.22 7.17
CA ASN A 126 -14.23 -8.92 7.58
C ASN A 126 -14.35 -7.89 6.44
N SER A 127 -13.90 -8.22 5.23
CA SER A 127 -13.95 -7.33 4.05
C SER A 127 -14.47 -8.09 2.83
N GLU A 128 -15.28 -7.42 2.01
CA GLU A 128 -15.64 -7.94 0.69
C GLU A 128 -14.38 -7.98 -0.18
N VAL A 129 -13.88 -9.20 -0.44
CA VAL A 129 -12.73 -9.40 -1.30
C VAL A 129 -13.21 -9.50 -2.75
N HIS A 130 -13.18 -8.37 -3.47
CA HIS A 130 -13.59 -8.33 -4.89
C HIS A 130 -12.63 -9.10 -5.80
N HIS A 131 -11.34 -9.13 -5.45
CA HIS A 131 -10.32 -9.86 -6.20
C HIS A 131 -9.76 -11.00 -5.37
N PRO A 132 -10.06 -12.26 -5.71
CA PRO A 132 -9.59 -13.42 -4.96
C PRO A 132 -8.08 -13.40 -4.70
N ILE A 133 -7.28 -12.86 -5.64
CA ILE A 133 -5.81 -12.78 -5.47
C ILE A 133 -5.42 -12.06 -4.18
N THR A 134 -6.15 -11.01 -3.79
CA THR A 134 -5.89 -10.20 -2.59
C THR A 134 -6.23 -10.91 -1.27
N ALA A 135 -6.84 -12.10 -1.30
CA ALA A 135 -7.25 -12.83 -0.11
C ALA A 135 -6.06 -13.37 0.71
N ARG A 136 -6.09 -13.17 2.03
CA ARG A 136 -5.11 -13.74 2.96
C ARG A 136 -5.15 -15.26 2.97
N ARG A 137 -3.98 -15.89 2.86
CA ARG A 137 -3.79 -17.35 2.94
C ARG A 137 -3.04 -17.72 4.23
N LYS A 138 -3.75 -18.32 5.18
CA LYS A 138 -3.27 -18.59 6.56
C LYS A 138 -1.95 -19.38 6.68
N ASN A 139 -1.53 -20.11 5.63
CA ASN A 139 -0.35 -20.98 5.65
C ASN A 139 0.79 -20.50 4.74
N LEU A 140 0.70 -19.31 4.16
CA LEU A 140 1.74 -18.77 3.27
C LEU A 140 2.34 -17.51 3.88
N LYS A 141 3.64 -17.28 3.63
CA LYS A 141 4.33 -16.02 3.98
C LYS A 141 3.94 -14.90 3.02
N PHE A 142 3.82 -15.25 1.75
CA PHE A 142 3.29 -14.42 0.68
C PHE A 142 2.71 -15.33 -0.41
N HIS A 143 1.87 -14.78 -1.28
CA HIS A 143 1.46 -15.47 -2.50
C HIS A 143 1.64 -14.60 -3.74
N ARG A 144 1.80 -15.28 -4.87
CA ARG A 144 2.08 -14.67 -6.19
C ARG A 144 1.17 -15.17 -7.30
N ARG A 145 0.43 -16.26 -7.06
CA ARG A 145 -0.45 -16.90 -8.03
C ARG A 145 -1.71 -17.42 -7.37
N MET A 146 -2.83 -17.31 -8.08
CA MET A 146 -4.02 -18.09 -7.82
C MET A 146 -4.08 -19.29 -8.77
N TYR A 147 -4.39 -20.47 -8.22
CA TYR A 147 -4.89 -21.59 -9.00
C TYR A 147 -6.41 -21.61 -8.79
N LYS A 148 -7.20 -21.38 -9.84
CA LYS A 148 -8.63 -21.69 -9.81
C LYS A 148 -8.77 -23.21 -9.83
N THR A 149 -9.17 -23.82 -8.73
CA THR A 149 -9.70 -25.18 -8.76
C THR A 149 -11.20 -25.11 -8.97
N LYS A 150 -11.65 -25.43 -10.18
CA LYS A 150 -12.94 -26.11 -10.40
C LYS A 150 -13.02 -26.68 -11.83
N VAL A 151 -13.11 -28.02 -11.85
CA VAL A 151 -13.64 -28.89 -12.92
C VAL A 151 -12.71 -29.08 -14.13
N ALA A 152 -12.65 -30.34 -14.56
CA ALA A 152 -11.83 -30.86 -15.63
C ALA A 152 -12.01 -30.12 -16.97
N GLU A 153 -10.96 -30.16 -17.79
CA GLU A 153 -10.90 -29.67 -19.17
C GLU A 153 -10.90 -28.15 -19.36
N ASP A 154 -9.87 -27.49 -18.81
CA ASP A 154 -8.92 -26.74 -19.64
C ASP A 154 -7.76 -26.28 -18.74
N VAL A 155 -6.59 -26.89 -18.90
CA VAL A 155 -5.39 -26.43 -18.20
C VAL A 155 -4.90 -25.18 -18.91
N MET A 156 -5.57 -24.05 -18.70
CA MET A 156 -4.92 -22.75 -18.85
C MET A 156 -3.85 -22.67 -17.77
N THR A 157 -2.67 -23.16 -18.13
CA THR A 157 -1.43 -22.84 -17.44
C THR A 157 -1.28 -21.33 -17.56
N ILE A 158 -1.81 -20.56 -16.62
CA ILE A 158 -1.49 -19.13 -16.47
C ILE A 158 -0.08 -19.03 -15.87
N ALA A 159 0.87 -19.65 -16.54
CA ALA A 159 2.20 -19.11 -16.67
C ALA A 159 2.08 -18.03 -17.75
N GLN A 160 2.59 -16.83 -17.49
CA GLN A 160 2.69 -15.72 -18.45
C GLN A 160 1.43 -14.85 -18.60
N SER A 161 1.20 -14.01 -17.61
CA SER A 161 1.50 -12.59 -17.80
C SER A 161 1.73 -11.94 -16.44
N SER A 162 2.85 -11.25 -16.33
CA SER A 162 3.49 -10.76 -15.11
C SER A 162 2.70 -9.69 -14.34
N CYS A 163 1.51 -9.29 -14.82
CA CYS A 163 0.92 -8.00 -14.46
C CYS A 163 -0.62 -8.00 -14.33
N ILE A 164 -1.33 -9.10 -14.60
CA ILE A 164 -2.82 -9.12 -14.61
C ILE A 164 -3.46 -9.05 -13.20
N GLY A 165 -2.68 -9.20 -12.13
CA GLY A 165 -3.18 -9.12 -10.75
C GLY A 165 -3.48 -7.71 -10.21
N TRP A 166 -3.16 -6.66 -10.97
CA TRP A 166 -3.13 -5.27 -10.49
C TRP A 166 -4.41 -4.45 -10.73
N VAL A 167 -5.54 -5.10 -11.05
CA VAL A 167 -6.76 -4.38 -11.48
C VAL A 167 -7.39 -3.51 -10.37
N GLU A 168 -6.94 -3.57 -9.11
CA GLU A 168 -7.37 -2.61 -8.08
C GLU A 168 -6.33 -2.48 -6.93
N MET A 169 -5.46 -1.46 -7.03
CA MET A 169 -4.48 -1.16 -5.98
C MET A 169 -5.12 -0.38 -4.82
N MET A 170 -5.70 -1.12 -3.87
CA MET A 170 -6.32 -0.50 -2.70
C MET A 170 -5.28 -0.05 -1.66
N ALA A 171 -4.22 -0.83 -1.47
CA ALA A 171 -3.16 -0.57 -0.49
C ALA A 171 -1.73 -0.76 -1.03
N PRO A 172 -1.34 -0.07 -2.11
CA PRO A 172 0.05 -0.01 -2.54
C PRO A 172 1.02 0.22 -1.39
N VAL A 173 2.14 -0.50 -1.41
CA VAL A 173 3.34 -0.14 -0.68
C VAL A 173 4.52 -0.11 -1.63
N PHE A 174 5.19 1.03 -1.68
CA PHE A 174 6.36 1.28 -2.51
C PHE A 174 7.62 1.38 -1.65
N SER A 175 8.72 0.78 -2.08
CA SER A 175 10.04 1.05 -1.51
C SER A 175 10.67 2.29 -2.16
N ARG A 176 11.55 2.98 -1.45
CA ARG A 176 12.32 4.13 -1.97
C ARG A 176 12.91 3.91 -3.37
N LYS A 177 13.51 2.75 -3.63
CA LYS A 177 14.15 2.40 -4.91
C LYS A 177 13.22 2.46 -6.14
N HIS A 178 11.90 2.55 -5.94
CA HIS A 178 10.90 2.60 -7.01
C HIS A 178 10.09 3.92 -7.00
N GLY A 179 10.17 4.72 -5.93
CA GLY A 179 9.39 5.95 -5.77
C GLY A 179 9.83 7.10 -6.69
N ASP A 180 11.08 7.06 -7.17
CA ASP A 180 11.72 8.19 -7.84
C ASP A 180 11.20 8.46 -9.26
N ASN A 181 10.60 7.48 -9.95
CA ASN A 181 10.15 7.65 -11.34
C ASN A 181 8.63 7.50 -11.54
N ASP A 182 7.94 6.61 -10.82
CA ASP A 182 6.59 6.21 -11.23
C ASP A 182 5.46 7.05 -10.61
N LEU A 183 5.69 7.72 -9.47
CA LEU A 183 4.66 8.54 -8.82
C LEU A 183 4.33 9.84 -9.57
N ILE A 184 5.25 10.35 -10.40
CA ILE A 184 5.01 11.51 -11.28
C ILE A 184 4.13 11.12 -12.49
N HIS A 185 4.23 9.87 -12.95
CA HIS A 185 3.59 9.35 -14.16
C HIS A 185 2.28 8.62 -13.89
N ALA A 186 1.52 8.97 -12.84
CA ALA A 186 0.21 8.38 -12.51
C ALA A 186 -0.89 8.49 -13.62
N TRP A 187 -0.53 8.82 -14.85
CA TRP A 187 -1.18 8.41 -16.09
C TRP A 187 -0.30 7.34 -16.74
N GLY A 188 -0.54 6.08 -16.42
CA GLY A 188 0.30 4.99 -16.87
C GLY A 188 0.90 4.12 -15.78
N LEU A 189 0.59 4.24 -14.48
CA LEU A 189 0.93 3.15 -13.55
C LEU A 189 0.10 1.89 -13.89
N ASP A 190 -1.13 2.11 -14.33
CA ASP A 190 -2.05 1.15 -14.94
C ASP A 190 -1.55 0.58 -16.30
N MET A 191 -0.71 1.31 -17.05
CA MET A 191 -0.11 0.85 -18.33
C MET A 191 1.36 0.40 -18.23
N GLN A 192 2.16 0.98 -17.35
CA GLN A 192 3.60 0.77 -17.15
C GLN A 192 3.92 -0.27 -16.09
N LEU A 193 2.96 -0.70 -15.27
CA LEU A 193 3.08 -1.99 -14.58
C LEU A 193 3.22 -3.15 -15.59
N GLY A 194 2.90 -2.95 -16.88
CA GLY A 194 3.28 -3.83 -17.98
C GLY A 194 4.80 -4.00 -18.21
N TYR A 195 5.64 -3.12 -17.65
CA TYR A 195 7.11 -3.17 -17.74
C TYR A 195 7.80 -3.84 -16.55
N CYS A 196 7.07 -4.46 -15.60
CA CYS A 196 7.67 -5.34 -14.57
C CYS A 196 8.30 -6.64 -15.12
N ALA A 197 8.62 -6.70 -16.41
CA ALA A 197 8.95 -7.90 -17.16
C ALA A 197 10.30 -7.81 -17.89
N GLN A 198 11.35 -7.28 -17.26
CA GLN A 198 12.71 -7.42 -17.80
C GLN A 198 13.75 -7.99 -16.83
N SER A 199 13.44 -8.18 -15.54
CA SER A 199 14.32 -8.94 -14.65
C SER A 199 13.53 -9.98 -13.82
N GLU A 200 13.98 -11.22 -13.83
CA GLU A 200 13.33 -12.33 -13.12
C GLU A 200 13.29 -12.16 -11.58
N ASN A 201 13.99 -11.16 -11.05
CA ASN A 201 14.13 -10.89 -9.63
C ASN A 201 13.18 -9.80 -9.08
N GLN A 202 12.43 -9.09 -9.93
CA GLN A 202 11.55 -7.97 -9.50
C GLN A 202 10.06 -8.32 -9.52
N ARG A 203 9.71 -9.56 -9.17
CA ARG A 203 8.33 -10.05 -9.33
C ARG A 203 7.52 -9.80 -8.06
N VAL A 204 6.41 -9.07 -8.19
CA VAL A 204 5.48 -8.65 -7.14
C VAL A 204 4.93 -9.86 -6.35
N LYS A 205 4.84 -9.71 -5.03
CA LYS A 205 4.30 -10.69 -4.08
C LYS A 205 3.33 -9.97 -3.14
N GLU A 206 2.31 -10.70 -2.66
CA GLU A 206 1.39 -10.22 -1.62
C GLU A 206 1.71 -10.88 -0.28
N PRO A 207 2.31 -10.15 0.68
CA PRO A 207 2.55 -10.64 2.03
C PRO A 207 1.25 -11.02 2.76
N SER A 208 1.31 -12.06 3.58
CA SER A 208 0.15 -12.61 4.33
C SER A 208 0.18 -12.30 5.84
N ASP A 209 0.97 -11.29 6.22
CA ASP A 209 1.23 -10.72 7.54
C ASP A 209 0.19 -10.97 8.64
#